data_AF-A0A438DC95-F1
#
_entry.id   AF-A0A438DC95-F1
#
_cell.length_a   1.000
_cell.length_b   1.000
_cell.length_c   1.000
_cell.angle_alpha   90.00
_cell.angle_beta   90.00
_cell.angle_gamma   90.00
#
_symmetry.space_group_name_H-M   'P 1'
#
loop_
_entity.id
_entity.type
_entity.pdbx_description
1 polymer ?
#
loop_
_entity_poly.entity_id
_entity_poly.type
_entity_poly.pdbx_seq_one_letter_code
_entity_poly.pdbx_strand_id
1 'polypeptide(L)'
;MWFETISGLRIDLDKSEIFSIGRVENLEALALEFGCKVGRLPTSYLGFPLGVQHKFMAIWDRVEERFRKRGVLEKKPHLVKWDTVYSDKRKGGLGVRRLFTLNRALLCKWNWRFANERETFWKHVISNKFEEEEGKWCTREVREGFGVGFWEEIKKEGSLLQYKVVFSMGDGRRVKFWKNKWCGNFALCDSFPSLYVIATSKKAWLVELWDSSREEGVWSPRFSRRFDDWEVERLLVTIQGRRLNPNLEDRVLWKKTKDEIFSVKSLYSALDSRSVI
;
A
#
# COMPACT_ATOMS: atom_id res chain seq x y z
N MET A 1 1.31 -52.21 -11.21
CA MET A 1 0.16 -52.96 -10.64
C MET A 1 0.12 -52.98 -9.10
N TRP A 2 1.25 -52.84 -8.38
CA TRP A 2 1.28 -52.83 -6.91
C TRP A 2 0.43 -51.74 -6.23
N PHE A 3 0.32 -50.54 -6.80
CA PHE A 3 -0.46 -49.45 -6.21
C PHE A 3 -1.95 -49.80 -6.06
N GLU A 4 -2.57 -50.38 -7.11
CA GLU A 4 -3.99 -50.72 -7.08
C GLU A 4 -4.28 -51.82 -6.06
N THR A 5 -3.39 -52.82 -5.97
CA THR A 5 -3.49 -53.91 -5.00
C THR A 5 -3.35 -53.43 -3.55
N ILE A 6 -2.50 -52.43 -3.28
CA ILE A 6 -2.26 -51.91 -1.93
C ILE A 6 -3.31 -50.86 -1.52
N SER A 7 -3.76 -50.02 -2.46
CA SER A 7 -4.66 -48.89 -2.16
C SER A 7 -6.14 -49.22 -2.32
N GLY A 8 -6.48 -50.28 -3.06
CA GLY A 8 -7.86 -50.58 -3.47
C GLY A 8 -8.44 -49.55 -4.46
N LEU A 9 -7.62 -48.61 -4.96
CA LEU A 9 -8.00 -47.62 -5.95
C LEU A 9 -7.62 -48.12 -7.35
N ARG A 10 -8.33 -47.60 -8.37
CA ARG A 10 -8.06 -47.90 -9.77
C ARG A 10 -7.51 -46.66 -10.48
N ILE A 11 -6.40 -46.81 -11.20
CA ILE A 11 -5.78 -45.74 -11.97
C ILE A 11 -6.44 -45.68 -13.35
N ASP A 12 -6.86 -44.49 -13.76
CA ASP A 12 -7.31 -44.21 -15.13
C ASP A 12 -6.08 -43.84 -15.98
N LEU A 13 -5.48 -44.85 -16.61
CA LEU A 13 -4.28 -44.68 -17.44
C LEU A 13 -4.57 -43.84 -18.70
N ASP A 14 -5.81 -43.84 -19.20
CA ASP A 14 -6.19 -43.06 -20.38
C ASP A 14 -6.18 -41.55 -20.11
N LYS A 15 -6.44 -41.14 -18.86
CA LYS A 15 -6.38 -39.76 -18.38
C LYS A 15 -5.06 -39.40 -17.67
N SER A 16 -4.18 -40.37 -17.44
CA SER A 16 -2.92 -40.13 -16.75
C SER A 16 -1.86 -39.60 -17.72
N GLU A 17 -1.17 -38.55 -17.32
CA GLU A 17 -0.10 -37.92 -18.10
C GLU A 17 1.16 -37.75 -17.24
N ILE A 18 2.33 -37.99 -17.83
CA ILE A 18 3.63 -37.72 -17.22
C ILE A 18 4.23 -36.43 -17.80
N PHE A 19 4.76 -35.58 -16.92
CA PHE A 19 5.38 -34.29 -17.29
C PHE A 19 6.85 -34.29 -16.86
N SER A 20 7.73 -33.76 -17.70
CA SER A 20 9.11 -33.45 -17.31
C SER A 20 9.22 -32.03 -16.77
N ILE A 21 10.06 -31.86 -15.74
CA ILE A 21 10.47 -30.56 -15.22
C ILE A 21 11.98 -30.43 -15.47
N GLY A 22 12.37 -29.64 -16.47
CA GLY A 22 13.76 -29.52 -16.93
C GLY A 22 14.10 -30.42 -18.11
N ARG A 23 15.40 -30.61 -18.39
CA ARG A 23 15.86 -31.56 -19.43
C ARG A 23 15.91 -32.96 -18.85
N VAL A 24 15.06 -33.85 -19.37
CA VAL A 24 15.03 -35.27 -19.04
C VAL A 24 15.13 -36.05 -20.34
N GLU A 25 16.16 -36.86 -20.48
CA GLU A 25 16.30 -37.79 -21.61
C GLU A 25 15.37 -38.99 -21.38
N ASN A 26 14.74 -39.51 -22.44
CA ASN A 26 13.89 -40.71 -22.44
C ASN A 26 12.52 -40.62 -21.72
N LEU A 27 11.87 -39.45 -21.71
CA LEU A 27 10.51 -39.30 -21.14
C LEU A 27 9.47 -40.23 -21.80
N GLU A 28 9.63 -40.51 -23.09
CA GLU A 28 8.72 -41.38 -23.86
C GLU A 28 8.83 -42.85 -23.44
N ALA A 29 10.04 -43.32 -23.12
CA ALA A 29 10.25 -44.67 -22.61
C ALA A 29 9.60 -44.86 -21.23
N LEU A 30 9.72 -43.84 -20.35
CA LEU A 30 9.06 -43.83 -19.05
C LEU A 30 7.53 -43.83 -19.20
N ALA A 31 6.98 -43.00 -20.09
CA ALA A 31 5.54 -42.97 -20.34
C ALA A 31 5.01 -44.33 -20.81
N LEU A 32 5.76 -45.03 -21.67
CA LEU A 32 5.44 -46.37 -22.14
C LEU A 32 5.47 -47.40 -20.98
N GLU A 33 6.47 -47.34 -20.10
CA GLU A 33 6.59 -48.22 -18.93
C GLU A 33 5.45 -48.02 -17.93
N PHE A 34 5.03 -46.77 -17.72
CA PHE A 34 3.88 -46.43 -16.86
C PHE A 34 2.52 -46.63 -17.52
N GLY A 35 2.48 -46.89 -18.84
CA GLY A 35 1.24 -47.03 -19.61
C GLY A 35 0.43 -45.73 -19.69
N CYS A 36 1.08 -44.56 -19.60
CA CYS A 36 0.43 -43.26 -19.59
C CYS A 36 0.94 -42.37 -20.74
N LYS A 37 0.30 -41.22 -20.96
CA LYS A 37 0.67 -40.31 -22.06
C LYS A 37 1.74 -39.31 -21.61
N VAL A 38 2.56 -38.82 -22.54
CA VAL A 38 3.44 -37.68 -22.26
C VAL A 38 2.63 -36.38 -22.32
N GLY A 39 2.53 -35.69 -21.18
CA GLY A 39 1.87 -34.39 -21.07
C GLY A 39 2.76 -33.25 -21.56
N ARG A 40 2.16 -32.16 -22.04
CA ARG A 40 2.87 -30.95 -22.48
C ARG A 40 2.59 -29.77 -21.56
N LEU A 41 3.64 -29.06 -21.17
CA LEU A 41 3.51 -27.76 -20.51
C LEU A 41 3.36 -26.64 -21.56
N PRO A 42 2.54 -25.60 -21.31
CA PRO A 42 1.78 -25.41 -20.08
C PRO A 42 0.44 -26.18 -20.05
N THR A 43 0.08 -26.73 -18.89
CA THR A 43 -1.19 -27.44 -18.65
C THR A 43 -2.01 -26.76 -17.56
N SER A 44 -3.24 -27.21 -17.29
CA SER A 44 -4.03 -26.73 -16.15
C SER A 44 -4.24 -27.82 -15.10
N TYR A 45 -3.88 -27.56 -13.86
CA TYR A 45 -4.14 -28.44 -12.71
C TYR A 45 -4.96 -27.69 -11.66
N LEU A 46 -6.12 -28.27 -11.28
CA LEU A 46 -7.07 -27.65 -10.36
C LEU A 46 -7.48 -26.21 -10.76
N GLY A 47 -7.50 -25.94 -12.06
CA GLY A 47 -7.84 -24.61 -12.61
C GLY A 47 -6.66 -23.63 -12.67
N PHE A 48 -5.47 -24.01 -12.21
CA PHE A 48 -4.26 -23.20 -12.28
C PHE A 48 -3.35 -23.64 -13.43
N PRO A 49 -2.75 -22.68 -14.16
CA PRO A 49 -1.80 -22.99 -15.21
C PRO A 49 -0.46 -23.44 -14.61
N LEU A 50 0.00 -24.62 -14.98
CA LEU A 50 1.31 -25.19 -14.65
C LEU A 50 2.27 -25.01 -15.82
N GLY A 51 3.54 -24.74 -15.52
CA GLY A 51 4.62 -24.68 -16.52
C GLY A 51 4.66 -23.42 -17.38
N VAL A 52 3.85 -22.39 -17.06
CA VAL A 52 3.96 -21.09 -17.74
C VAL A 52 4.99 -20.20 -17.05
N GLN A 53 5.62 -19.29 -17.80
CA GLN A 53 6.49 -18.28 -17.24
C GLN A 53 5.70 -17.35 -16.29
N HIS A 54 6.14 -17.28 -15.03
CA HIS A 54 5.51 -16.52 -13.94
C HIS A 54 5.33 -15.01 -14.22
N LYS A 55 5.94 -14.48 -15.29
CA LYS A 55 5.96 -13.04 -15.64
C LYS A 55 4.85 -12.61 -16.60
N PHE A 56 4.06 -13.53 -17.15
CA PHE A 56 2.99 -13.19 -18.09
C PHE A 56 1.67 -12.87 -17.36
N MET A 57 1.34 -11.57 -17.25
CA MET A 57 0.12 -11.08 -16.54
C MET A 57 -1.20 -11.63 -17.12
N ALA A 58 -1.29 -11.83 -18.44
CA ALA A 58 -2.49 -12.34 -19.12
C ALA A 58 -2.97 -13.72 -18.58
N ILE A 59 -2.10 -14.45 -17.90
CA ILE A 59 -2.39 -15.75 -17.28
C ILE A 59 -3.11 -15.56 -15.95
N TRP A 60 -2.64 -14.60 -15.15
CA TRP A 60 -3.29 -14.20 -13.91
C TRP A 60 -4.63 -13.54 -14.19
N ASP A 61 -4.75 -12.79 -15.29
CA ASP A 61 -6.04 -12.25 -15.74
C ASP A 61 -7.07 -13.36 -15.95
N ARG A 62 -6.70 -14.52 -16.50
CA ARG A 62 -7.63 -15.65 -16.70
C ARG A 62 -7.95 -16.40 -15.41
N VAL A 63 -7.04 -16.42 -14.44
CA VAL A 63 -7.27 -17.00 -13.09
C VAL A 63 -8.16 -16.07 -12.27
N GLU A 64 -7.82 -14.78 -12.23
CA GLU A 64 -8.60 -13.72 -11.62
C GLU A 64 -9.99 -13.61 -12.27
N GLU A 65 -10.08 -13.68 -13.59
CA GLU A 65 -11.36 -13.70 -14.29
C GLU A 65 -12.16 -14.96 -13.97
N ARG A 66 -11.56 -16.11 -13.62
CA ARG A 66 -12.30 -17.27 -13.11
C ARG A 66 -12.77 -17.08 -11.67
N PHE A 67 -11.95 -16.49 -10.81
CA PHE A 67 -12.38 -16.09 -9.45
C PHE A 67 -13.50 -15.05 -9.52
N ARG A 68 -13.41 -14.10 -10.46
CA ARG A 68 -14.37 -13.03 -10.70
C ARG A 68 -15.62 -13.53 -11.42
N LYS A 69 -15.55 -14.38 -12.45
CA LYS A 69 -16.71 -14.99 -13.13
C LYS A 69 -17.47 -15.96 -12.23
N ARG A 70 -16.83 -16.55 -11.20
CA ARG A 70 -17.55 -17.21 -10.09
C ARG A 70 -18.26 -16.22 -9.15
N GLY A 71 -17.91 -14.93 -9.20
CA GLY A 71 -18.57 -13.83 -8.50
C GLY A 71 -19.50 -12.95 -9.35
N VAL A 72 -19.48 -13.06 -10.70
CA VAL A 72 -20.33 -12.31 -11.64
C VAL A 72 -21.40 -13.20 -12.30
N LEU A 73 -21.57 -14.45 -11.84
CA LEU A 73 -22.87 -15.11 -11.97
C LEU A 73 -23.78 -14.53 -10.88
N GLU A 74 -24.59 -13.56 -11.28
CA GLU A 74 -25.70 -13.06 -10.49
C GLU A 74 -26.47 -14.22 -9.84
N LYS A 75 -26.65 -14.13 -8.52
CA LYS A 75 -27.64 -14.90 -7.75
C LYS A 75 -27.44 -16.42 -7.63
N LYS A 76 -26.22 -16.89 -7.34
CA LYS A 76 -26.09 -18.13 -6.53
C LYS A 76 -25.72 -17.75 -5.08
N PRO A 77 -26.56 -18.07 -4.08
CA PRO A 77 -26.19 -17.83 -2.69
C PRO A 77 -24.89 -18.57 -2.41
N HIS A 78 -23.94 -17.87 -1.80
CA HIS A 78 -22.72 -18.48 -1.33
C HIS A 78 -23.12 -19.64 -0.39
N LEU A 79 -22.56 -20.85 -0.60
CA LEU A 79 -22.74 -21.97 0.32
C LEU A 79 -22.27 -21.61 1.75
N VAL A 80 -21.46 -20.56 1.86
CA VAL A 80 -20.86 -20.07 3.07
C VAL A 80 -21.10 -18.58 3.21
N LYS A 81 -21.64 -18.16 4.35
CA LYS A 81 -21.78 -16.74 4.69
C LYS A 81 -20.40 -16.16 5.01
N TRP A 82 -19.81 -15.45 4.05
CA TRP A 82 -18.46 -14.93 4.17
C TRP A 82 -18.27 -13.98 5.37
N ASP A 83 -19.27 -13.20 5.75
CA ASP A 83 -19.21 -12.37 6.96
C ASP A 83 -19.04 -13.20 8.24
N THR A 84 -19.60 -14.41 8.29
CA THR A 84 -19.38 -15.36 9.39
C THR A 84 -17.97 -15.93 9.33
N VAL A 85 -17.44 -16.24 8.15
CA VAL A 85 -16.06 -16.72 7.98
C VAL A 85 -15.03 -15.65 8.39
N TYR A 86 -15.29 -14.39 8.07
CA TYR A 86 -14.42 -13.26 8.42
C TYR A 86 -14.48 -12.90 9.90
N SER A 87 -15.59 -13.20 10.56
CA SER A 87 -15.78 -12.92 11.97
C SER A 87 -14.73 -13.62 12.83
N ASP A 88 -14.35 -12.98 13.94
CA ASP A 88 -13.40 -13.55 14.90
C ASP A 88 -13.89 -14.91 15.40
N LYS A 89 -12.95 -15.81 15.69
CA LYS A 89 -13.24 -17.12 16.30
C LYS A 89 -14.03 -16.97 17.60
N ARG A 90 -13.80 -15.89 18.37
CA ARG A 90 -14.56 -15.57 19.59
C ARG A 90 -16.03 -15.24 19.34
N LYS A 91 -16.37 -14.79 18.13
CA LYS A 91 -17.75 -14.47 17.71
C LYS A 91 -18.39 -15.62 16.91
N GLY A 92 -17.80 -16.82 16.94
CA GLY A 92 -18.28 -17.99 16.21
C GLY A 92 -17.91 -18.01 14.73
N GLY A 93 -16.95 -17.17 14.30
CA GLY A 93 -16.42 -17.18 12.93
C GLY A 93 -15.14 -18.01 12.77
N LEU A 94 -14.54 -17.97 11.57
CA LEU A 94 -13.27 -18.68 11.28
C LEU A 94 -12.03 -17.78 11.45
N GLY A 95 -12.21 -16.48 11.64
CA GLY A 95 -11.12 -15.50 11.76
C GLY A 95 -10.31 -15.32 10.48
N VAL A 96 -10.87 -15.65 9.32
CA VAL A 96 -10.21 -15.46 8.03
C VAL A 96 -10.17 -13.97 7.70
N ARG A 97 -9.04 -13.45 7.23
CA ARG A 97 -8.96 -12.03 6.86
C ARG A 97 -9.66 -11.77 5.53
N ARG A 98 -10.34 -10.62 5.44
CA ARG A 98 -10.86 -10.10 4.17
C ARG A 98 -9.69 -9.81 3.24
N LEU A 99 -9.51 -10.63 2.20
CA LEU A 99 -8.40 -10.50 1.24
C LEU A 99 -8.37 -9.12 0.59
N PHE A 100 -9.53 -8.57 0.24
CA PHE A 100 -9.64 -7.22 -0.30
C PHE A 100 -9.06 -6.17 0.67
N THR A 101 -9.52 -6.15 1.93
CA THR A 101 -9.01 -5.22 2.96
C THR A 101 -7.51 -5.42 3.24
N LEU A 102 -7.06 -6.67 3.25
CA LEU A 102 -5.65 -7.00 3.45
C LEU A 102 -4.78 -6.52 2.27
N ASN A 103 -5.24 -6.72 1.04
CA ASN A 103 -4.55 -6.25 -0.15
C ASN A 103 -4.39 -4.74 -0.16
N ARG A 104 -5.47 -3.99 0.12
CA ARG A 104 -5.41 -2.52 0.25
C ARG A 104 -4.40 -2.07 1.31
N ALA A 105 -4.37 -2.75 2.46
CA ALA A 105 -3.40 -2.46 3.51
C ALA A 105 -1.94 -2.78 3.12
N LEU A 106 -1.72 -3.82 2.30
CA LEU A 106 -0.42 -4.16 1.73
C LEU A 106 0.03 -3.14 0.68
N LEU A 107 -0.86 -2.69 -0.21
CA LEU A 107 -0.55 -1.63 -1.18
C LEU A 107 -0.21 -0.30 -0.47
N CYS A 108 -0.93 0.04 0.60
CA CYS A 108 -0.60 1.18 1.45
C CYS A 108 0.79 1.07 2.08
N LYS A 109 1.27 -0.14 2.40
CA LYS A 109 2.64 -0.33 2.92
C LYS A 109 3.68 0.23 1.95
N TRP A 110 3.50 0.04 0.65
CA TRP A 110 4.42 0.55 -0.37
C TRP A 110 4.40 2.08 -0.44
N ASN A 111 3.24 2.72 -0.33
CA ASN A 111 3.15 4.18 -0.21
C ASN A 111 3.86 4.71 1.04
N TRP A 112 3.67 4.04 2.18
CA TRP A 112 4.38 4.39 3.42
C TRP A 112 5.90 4.27 3.27
N ARG A 113 6.36 3.17 2.67
CA ARG A 113 7.78 2.96 2.37
C ARG A 113 8.31 4.05 1.43
N PHE A 114 7.55 4.44 0.41
CA PHE A 114 7.95 5.50 -0.50
C PHE A 114 8.14 6.84 0.21
N ALA A 115 7.26 7.16 1.16
CA ALA A 115 7.33 8.41 1.91
C ALA A 115 8.57 8.47 2.83
N ASN A 116 8.88 7.36 3.52
CA ASN A 116 9.88 7.33 4.59
C ASN A 116 11.24 6.72 4.21
N GLU A 117 11.31 5.76 3.30
CA GLU A 117 12.60 5.21 2.83
C GLU A 117 13.26 6.23 1.89
N ARG A 118 14.50 6.59 2.20
CA ARG A 118 15.31 7.49 1.37
C ARG A 118 16.35 6.68 0.60
N GLU A 119 16.68 7.17 -0.59
CA GLU A 119 17.80 6.72 -1.42
C GLU A 119 17.83 5.23 -1.77
N THR A 120 16.68 4.56 -1.70
CA THR A 120 16.55 3.18 -2.17
C THR A 120 16.47 3.16 -3.69
N PHE A 121 17.17 2.20 -4.30
CA PHE A 121 17.18 2.05 -5.76
C PHE A 121 15.77 1.95 -6.36
N TRP A 122 14.88 1.19 -5.73
CA TRP A 122 13.50 1.04 -6.19
C TRP A 122 12.75 2.37 -6.17
N LYS A 123 12.98 3.23 -5.16
CA LYS A 123 12.38 4.55 -5.10
C LYS A 123 12.90 5.43 -6.22
N HIS A 124 14.21 5.43 -6.48
CA HIS A 124 14.77 6.18 -7.60
C HIS A 124 14.18 5.78 -8.95
N VAL A 125 14.02 4.49 -9.20
CA VAL A 125 13.36 3.98 -10.43
C VAL A 125 11.94 4.51 -10.55
N ILE A 126 11.17 4.46 -9.46
CA ILE A 126 9.79 4.93 -9.42
C ILE A 126 9.71 6.45 -9.60
N SER A 127 10.54 7.21 -8.88
CA SER A 127 10.60 8.67 -8.94
C SER A 127 11.00 9.17 -10.34
N ASN A 128 11.93 8.49 -11.01
CA ASN A 128 12.32 8.82 -12.38
C ASN A 128 11.21 8.51 -13.38
N LYS A 129 10.43 7.45 -13.16
CA LYS A 129 9.36 7.04 -14.08
C LYS A 129 8.08 7.87 -13.94
N PHE A 130 7.71 8.27 -12.72
CA PHE A 130 6.40 8.85 -12.41
C PHE A 130 6.45 10.29 -11.88
N GLU A 131 7.65 10.86 -11.75
CA GLU A 131 7.92 12.14 -11.12
C GLU A 131 7.44 12.24 -9.65
N GLU A 132 8.03 13.14 -8.88
CA GLU A 132 7.68 13.36 -7.47
C GLU A 132 6.78 14.59 -7.29
N GLU A 133 5.81 14.48 -6.38
CA GLU A 133 5.09 15.67 -5.90
C GLU A 133 5.99 16.55 -5.02
N GLU A 134 5.57 17.80 -4.79
CA GLU A 134 6.24 18.72 -3.86
C GLU A 134 6.42 18.06 -2.48
N GLY A 135 7.65 18.00 -1.98
CA GLY A 135 8.00 17.38 -0.69
C GLY A 135 8.39 15.90 -0.80
N LYS A 136 8.33 15.31 -2.00
CA LYS A 136 8.81 13.95 -2.31
C LYS A 136 8.18 12.86 -1.42
N TRP A 137 6.96 13.07 -0.95
CA TRP A 137 6.22 12.11 -0.11
C TRP A 137 5.49 11.06 -0.93
N CYS A 138 5.18 11.39 -2.18
CA CYS A 138 4.50 10.53 -3.14
C CYS A 138 4.83 10.97 -4.57
N THR A 139 4.58 10.08 -5.54
CA THR A 139 4.72 10.39 -6.96
C THR A 139 3.59 11.28 -7.46
N ARG A 140 3.75 11.92 -8.63
CA ARG A 140 2.66 12.66 -9.29
C ARG A 140 1.58 11.71 -9.80
N GLU A 141 0.40 12.27 -10.08
CA GLU A 141 -0.65 11.54 -10.81
C GLU A 141 -0.20 11.30 -12.26
N VAL A 142 -0.26 10.05 -12.68
CA VAL A 142 0.07 9.64 -14.04
C VAL A 142 -1.14 9.87 -14.92
N ARG A 143 -0.99 10.68 -15.98
CA ARG A 143 -2.08 11.00 -16.92
C ARG A 143 -2.01 10.22 -18.24
N GLU A 144 -1.06 9.30 -18.40
CA GLU A 144 -0.82 8.62 -19.68
C GLU A 144 -1.47 7.24 -19.78
N GLY A 145 -2.01 6.93 -20.97
CA GLY A 145 -2.72 5.69 -21.32
C GLY A 145 -1.85 4.46 -21.56
N PHE A 146 -0.62 4.41 -21.06
CA PHE A 146 0.28 3.27 -21.24
C PHE A 146 0.13 2.21 -20.15
N GLY A 147 -0.91 1.39 -20.29
CA GLY A 147 -1.05 0.11 -19.57
C GLY A 147 -1.26 0.23 -18.06
N VAL A 148 -1.77 -0.84 -17.47
CA VAL A 148 -2.07 -0.94 -16.03
C VAL A 148 -0.77 -0.86 -15.24
N GLY A 149 -0.33 0.35 -14.89
CA GLY A 149 0.89 0.56 -14.13
C GLY A 149 0.68 0.07 -12.73
N PHE A 150 1.27 -1.06 -12.34
CA PHE A 150 1.24 -1.59 -10.96
C PHE A 150 1.47 -0.52 -9.87
N TRP A 151 2.34 0.46 -10.15
CA TRP A 151 2.57 1.59 -9.24
C TRP A 151 1.39 2.56 -9.13
N GLU A 152 0.63 2.75 -10.21
CA GLU A 152 -0.58 3.56 -10.22
C GLU A 152 -1.65 2.98 -9.29
N GLU A 153 -1.85 1.66 -9.30
CA GLU A 153 -2.74 0.97 -8.38
C GLU A 153 -2.29 1.09 -6.93
N ILE A 154 -0.98 0.96 -6.68
CA ILE A 154 -0.40 1.24 -5.36
C ILE A 154 -0.73 2.67 -4.94
N LYS A 155 -0.44 3.65 -5.79
CA LYS A 155 -0.61 5.08 -5.50
C LYS A 155 -2.06 5.47 -5.22
N LYS A 156 -3.04 4.87 -5.90
CA LYS A 156 -4.48 5.09 -5.64
C LYS A 156 -4.85 4.82 -4.17
N GLU A 157 -4.27 3.78 -3.58
CA GLU A 157 -4.48 3.46 -2.17
C GLU A 157 -3.76 4.41 -1.20
N GLY A 158 -2.82 5.24 -1.66
CA GLY A 158 -2.11 6.22 -0.84
C GLY A 158 -3.04 7.24 -0.16
N SER A 159 -4.20 7.53 -0.75
CA SER A 159 -5.26 8.35 -0.14
C SER A 159 -5.72 7.80 1.23
N LEU A 160 -5.66 6.48 1.44
CA LEU A 160 -6.00 5.86 2.72
C LEU A 160 -5.07 6.25 3.87
N LEU A 161 -3.83 6.67 3.54
CA LEU A 161 -2.85 7.07 4.53
C LEU A 161 -3.06 8.53 4.95
N GLN A 162 -3.46 9.41 4.04
CA GLN A 162 -3.45 10.87 4.24
C GLN A 162 -4.20 11.34 5.51
N TYR A 163 -5.28 10.67 5.89
CA TYR A 163 -6.06 11.03 7.08
C TYR A 163 -5.54 10.40 8.39
N LYS A 164 -4.64 9.42 8.33
CA LYS A 164 -4.07 8.72 9.50
C LYS A 164 -2.59 9.05 9.74
N VAL A 165 -2.01 9.97 8.98
CA VAL A 165 -0.61 10.38 9.11
C VAL A 165 -0.45 11.78 9.71
N VAL A 166 0.67 11.98 10.40
CA VAL A 166 1.24 13.27 10.80
C VAL A 166 2.69 13.35 10.39
N PHE A 167 3.27 14.54 10.39
CA PHE A 167 4.65 14.77 9.97
C PHE A 167 5.48 15.12 11.20
N SER A 168 6.59 14.40 11.38
CA SER A 168 7.64 14.76 12.32
C SER A 168 8.57 15.77 11.68
N MET A 169 8.89 16.84 12.40
CA MET A 169 9.79 17.89 11.96
C MET A 169 11.24 17.48 12.24
N GLY A 170 12.03 17.27 11.20
CA GLY A 170 13.48 17.15 11.26
C GLY A 170 14.11 18.43 10.72
N ASP A 171 14.72 18.33 9.54
CA ASP A 171 15.34 19.40 8.78
C ASP A 171 14.34 20.40 8.17
N GLY A 172 13.06 20.07 8.13
CA GLY A 172 11.98 20.95 7.67
C GLY A 172 11.97 21.20 6.17
N ARG A 173 12.70 20.42 5.37
CA ARG A 173 12.85 20.61 3.92
C ARG A 173 11.71 20.00 3.10
N ARG A 174 10.92 19.11 3.69
CA ARG A 174 9.84 18.37 3.01
C ARG A 174 8.47 18.62 3.62
N VAL A 175 8.40 19.29 4.77
CA VAL A 175 7.14 19.62 5.45
C VAL A 175 6.77 21.07 5.16
N LYS A 176 5.57 21.29 4.63
CA LYS A 176 5.01 22.64 4.43
C LYS A 176 4.41 23.15 5.72
N PHE A 177 4.73 24.41 6.04
CA PHE A 177 4.27 25.06 7.26
C PHE A 177 2.74 25.07 7.37
N TRP A 178 2.04 25.50 6.32
CA TRP A 178 0.58 25.66 6.41
C TRP A 178 -0.20 24.37 6.14
N LYS A 179 0.25 23.55 5.19
CA LYS A 179 -0.56 22.46 4.62
C LYS A 179 -0.35 21.10 5.28
N ASN A 180 0.80 20.85 5.93
CA ASN A 180 1.08 19.55 6.54
C ASN A 180 0.69 19.53 8.03
N LYS A 181 0.31 18.35 8.53
CA LYS A 181 -0.07 18.11 9.94
C LYS A 181 1.18 17.82 10.78
N TRP A 182 1.97 18.85 11.05
CA TRP A 182 3.19 18.74 11.87
C TRP A 182 3.02 19.36 13.28
N CYS A 183 2.01 20.21 13.45
CA CYS A 183 1.69 20.86 14.72
C CYS A 183 0.34 20.34 15.26
N GLY A 184 0.31 19.07 15.65
CA GLY A 184 -0.89 18.42 16.18
C GLY A 184 -1.70 17.66 15.13
N ASN A 185 -3.03 17.71 15.23
CA ASN A 185 -3.91 16.83 14.45
C ASN A 185 -4.40 17.42 13.13
N PHE A 186 -4.38 18.73 13.01
CA PHE A 186 -4.89 19.49 11.86
C PHE A 186 -3.75 20.26 11.19
N ALA A 187 -3.93 20.63 9.93
CA ALA A 187 -2.98 21.52 9.27
C ALA A 187 -3.19 22.94 9.82
N LEU A 188 -2.13 23.76 9.87
CA LEU A 188 -2.24 25.12 10.39
C LEU A 188 -3.20 25.98 9.56
N CYS A 189 -3.34 25.72 8.26
CA CYS A 189 -4.35 26.39 7.44
C CYS A 189 -5.79 26.08 7.84
N ASP A 190 -6.04 24.90 8.42
CA ASP A 190 -7.37 24.51 8.88
C ASP A 190 -7.66 25.10 10.26
N SER A 191 -6.63 25.18 11.12
CA SER A 191 -6.75 25.75 12.48
C SER A 191 -6.74 27.28 12.51
N PHE A 192 -6.08 27.92 11.53
CA PHE A 192 -5.96 29.37 11.40
C PHE A 192 -6.27 29.84 9.97
N PRO A 193 -7.52 29.68 9.50
CA PRO A 193 -7.90 29.98 8.12
C PRO A 193 -7.77 31.48 7.78
N SER A 194 -8.09 32.36 8.72
CA SER A 194 -7.90 33.82 8.62
C SER A 194 -6.44 34.19 8.30
N LEU A 195 -5.51 33.69 9.12
CA LEU A 195 -4.07 33.90 8.93
C LEU A 195 -3.56 33.29 7.62
N TYR A 196 -4.08 32.11 7.24
CA TYR A 196 -3.70 31.47 5.99
C TYR A 196 -4.10 32.28 4.75
N VAL A 197 -5.25 32.98 4.78
CA VAL A 197 -5.69 33.82 3.66
C VAL A 197 -4.70 34.96 3.39
N ILE A 198 -4.17 35.58 4.44
CA ILE A 198 -3.28 36.74 4.35
C ILE A 198 -1.78 36.37 4.36
N ALA A 199 -1.43 35.11 4.60
CA ALA A 199 -0.06 34.63 4.58
C ALA A 199 0.58 34.85 3.20
N THR A 200 1.76 35.47 3.19
CA THR A 200 2.52 35.73 1.96
C THR A 200 3.10 34.43 1.40
N SER A 201 3.50 33.51 2.30
CA SER A 201 4.20 32.27 1.95
C SER A 201 3.35 31.02 2.21
N LYS A 202 2.20 30.90 1.52
CA LYS A 202 1.24 29.79 1.70
C LYS A 202 1.78 28.39 1.36
N LYS A 203 2.85 28.33 0.57
CA LYS A 203 3.50 27.09 0.14
C LYS A 203 4.87 26.87 0.78
N ALA A 204 5.27 27.73 1.74
CA ALA A 204 6.60 27.67 2.33
C ALA A 204 6.87 26.36 3.07
N TRP A 205 8.12 25.93 2.99
CA TRP A 205 8.68 24.83 3.78
C TRP A 205 8.99 25.32 5.20
N LEU A 206 9.05 24.40 6.18
CA LEU A 206 9.39 24.77 7.56
C LEU A 206 10.75 25.47 7.64
N VAL A 207 11.75 24.95 6.92
CA VAL A 207 13.11 25.51 6.91
C VAL A 207 13.15 26.97 6.42
N GLU A 208 12.22 27.40 5.56
CA GLU A 208 12.18 28.76 5.04
C GLU A 208 11.63 29.78 6.04
N LEU A 209 10.85 29.29 7.03
CA LEU A 209 10.22 30.13 8.05
C LEU A 209 10.89 29.99 9.42
N TRP A 210 11.95 29.19 9.51
CA TRP A 210 12.71 28.97 10.73
C TRP A 210 14.03 29.74 10.67
N ASP A 211 14.18 30.72 11.56
CA ASP A 211 15.44 31.44 11.72
C ASP A 211 16.31 30.75 12.78
N SER A 212 17.38 30.10 12.35
CA SER A 212 18.35 29.40 13.22
C SER A 212 19.45 30.32 13.76
N SER A 213 19.46 31.62 13.43
CA SER A 213 20.50 32.55 13.89
C SER A 213 20.41 32.90 15.38
N ARG A 214 19.26 32.65 16.01
CA ARG A 214 19.00 32.89 17.44
C ARG A 214 19.12 31.57 18.21
N GLU A 215 19.61 31.62 19.45
CA GLU A 215 19.87 30.43 20.28
C GLU A 215 18.67 29.48 20.44
N GLU A 216 17.44 30.02 20.46
CA GLU A 216 16.21 29.21 20.56
C GLU A 216 15.55 28.90 19.22
N GLY A 217 16.04 29.55 18.16
CA GLY A 217 15.42 29.65 16.84
C GLY A 217 14.03 30.32 16.87
N VAL A 218 13.70 31.09 15.84
CA VAL A 218 12.46 31.87 15.81
C VAL A 218 11.67 31.58 14.54
N TRP A 219 10.40 31.22 14.73
CA TRP A 219 9.44 31.13 13.64
C TRP A 219 9.08 32.54 13.13
N SER A 220 9.28 32.76 11.83
CA SER A 220 9.05 34.06 11.18
C SER A 220 8.06 33.95 10.01
N PRO A 221 6.79 33.57 10.25
CA PRO A 221 5.77 33.57 9.21
C PRO A 221 5.47 35.02 8.76
N ARG A 222 5.40 35.24 7.45
CA ARG A 222 5.14 36.57 6.85
C ARG A 222 3.70 36.70 6.39
N PHE A 223 3.10 37.85 6.68
CA PHE A 223 1.73 38.18 6.32
C PHE A 223 1.69 39.47 5.48
N SER A 224 0.76 39.52 4.53
CA SER A 224 0.62 40.63 3.56
C SER A 224 0.10 41.93 4.17
N ARG A 225 -0.52 41.86 5.35
CA ARG A 225 -1.04 43.01 6.10
C ARG A 225 -0.80 42.75 7.59
N ARG A 226 -0.72 43.82 8.38
CA ARG A 226 -0.81 43.71 9.84
C ARG A 226 -2.23 43.25 10.18
N PHE A 227 -2.34 42.20 10.98
CA PHE A 227 -3.60 41.61 11.43
C PHE A 227 -3.71 41.77 12.95
N ASP A 228 -4.87 41.50 13.53
CA ASP A 228 -5.08 41.58 14.98
C ASP A 228 -4.05 40.70 15.72
N ASP A 229 -3.30 41.31 16.63
CA ASP A 229 -2.12 40.73 17.28
C ASP A 229 -2.43 39.38 17.98
N TRP A 230 -3.64 39.21 18.51
CA TRP A 230 -4.02 38.02 19.30
C TRP A 230 -4.07 36.71 18.49
N GLU A 231 -4.43 36.71 17.21
CA GLU A 231 -4.43 35.48 16.39
C GLU A 231 -3.00 35.05 16.05
N VAL A 232 -2.13 36.02 15.76
CA VAL A 232 -0.71 35.79 15.52
C VAL A 232 -0.05 35.28 16.81
N GLU A 233 -0.35 35.89 17.96
CA GLU A 233 0.10 35.42 19.27
C GLU A 233 -0.33 33.98 19.54
N ARG A 234 -1.61 33.63 19.30
CA ARG A 234 -2.09 32.24 19.41
C ARG A 234 -1.32 31.28 18.52
N LEU A 235 -1.04 31.66 17.27
CA LEU A 235 -0.24 30.83 16.36
C LEU A 235 1.17 30.64 16.91
N LEU A 236 1.82 31.72 17.35
CA LEU A 236 3.18 31.70 17.89
C LEU A 236 3.27 30.81 19.14
N VAL A 237 2.31 30.92 20.07
CA VAL A 237 2.20 30.04 21.24
C VAL A 237 2.00 28.59 20.83
N THR A 238 1.18 28.33 19.81
CA THR A 238 0.90 26.96 19.33
C THR A 238 2.14 26.28 18.74
N ILE A 239 3.01 27.04 18.07
CA ILE A 239 4.26 26.55 17.47
C ILE A 239 5.47 26.72 18.40
N GLN A 240 5.30 27.35 19.56
CA GLN A 240 6.37 27.57 20.52
C GLN A 240 6.96 26.24 21.00
N GLY A 241 8.28 26.22 21.22
CA GLY A 241 9.02 25.02 21.67
C GLY A 241 9.24 23.97 20.57
N ARG A 242 8.66 24.13 19.38
CA ARG A 242 8.92 23.27 18.22
C ARG A 242 10.15 23.77 17.47
N ARG A 243 11.25 23.03 17.57
CA ARG A 243 12.53 23.37 16.94
C ARG A 243 12.84 22.41 15.79
N LEU A 244 13.38 22.94 14.69
CA LEU A 244 13.95 22.10 13.64
C LEU A 244 15.27 21.49 14.12
N ASN A 245 15.53 20.26 13.70
CA ASN A 245 16.80 19.60 13.92
C ASN A 245 17.45 19.29 12.56
N PRO A 246 18.48 20.05 12.16
CA PRO A 246 19.14 19.88 10.86
C PRO A 246 19.76 18.49 10.65
N ASN A 247 20.06 17.77 11.72
CA ASN A 247 20.67 16.43 11.68
C ASN A 247 19.63 15.31 11.58
N LEU A 248 18.34 15.64 11.79
CA LEU A 248 17.26 14.67 11.69
C LEU A 248 16.45 14.91 10.43
N GLU A 249 15.95 13.82 9.89
CA GLU A 249 15.17 13.84 8.67
C GLU A 249 13.69 14.04 8.97
N ASP A 250 13.01 14.85 8.14
CA ASP A 250 11.55 14.87 8.12
C ASP A 250 10.99 13.46 7.86
N ARG A 251 10.00 13.05 8.66
CA ARG A 251 9.35 11.71 8.60
C ARG A 251 7.84 11.81 8.62
N VAL A 252 7.18 10.84 8.01
CA VAL A 252 5.74 10.59 8.19
C VAL A 252 5.56 9.62 9.35
N LEU A 253 4.67 9.96 10.27
CA LEU A 253 4.31 9.22 11.48
C LEU A 253 2.90 8.66 11.38
N TRP A 254 2.69 7.48 11.96
CA TRP A 254 1.44 6.73 11.88
C TRP A 254 0.61 6.87 13.16
N LYS A 255 -0.60 7.43 13.05
CA LYS A 255 -1.43 7.73 14.23
C LYS A 255 -2.12 6.54 14.89
N LYS A 256 -2.14 5.36 14.25
CA LYS A 256 -2.91 4.22 14.78
C LYS A 256 -2.11 3.32 15.71
N THR A 257 -0.85 3.61 15.92
CA THR A 257 0.03 2.84 16.81
C THR A 257 0.77 3.78 17.75
N LYS A 258 1.14 3.28 18.93
CA LYS A 258 1.85 4.07 19.97
C LYS A 258 3.31 4.31 19.61
N ASP A 259 3.90 3.41 18.83
CA ASP A 259 5.27 3.50 18.31
C ASP A 259 5.37 4.40 17.06
N GLU A 260 4.25 4.95 16.59
CA GLU A 260 4.16 5.82 15.42
C GLU A 260 4.64 5.18 14.11
N ILE A 261 4.81 3.86 14.10
CA ILE A 261 5.27 3.07 12.95
C ILE A 261 4.07 2.43 12.25
N PHE A 262 4.02 2.58 10.94
CA PHE A 262 3.01 1.90 10.14
C PHE A 262 3.15 0.38 10.21
N SER A 263 2.03 -0.29 10.44
CA SER A 263 1.91 -1.74 10.23
C SER A 263 0.66 -2.09 9.44
N VAL A 264 0.77 -3.09 8.57
CA VAL A 264 -0.35 -3.62 7.78
C VAL A 264 -1.49 -4.07 8.71
N LYS A 265 -1.14 -4.65 9.87
CA LYS A 265 -2.11 -5.07 10.90
C LYS A 265 -2.92 -3.87 11.42
N SER A 266 -2.27 -2.77 11.77
CA SER A 266 -2.95 -1.58 12.30
C SER A 266 -3.87 -0.92 11.26
N LEU A 267 -3.45 -0.84 10.00
CA LEU A 267 -4.30 -0.32 8.93
C LEU A 267 -5.46 -1.27 8.65
N TYR A 268 -5.22 -2.58 8.56
CA TYR A 268 -6.25 -3.58 8.37
C TYR A 268 -7.34 -3.45 9.45
N SER A 269 -6.96 -3.45 10.74
CA SER A 269 -7.93 -3.30 11.83
C SER A 269 -8.71 -1.99 11.75
N ALA A 270 -8.08 -0.91 11.30
CA ALA A 270 -8.73 0.39 11.17
C ALA A 270 -9.62 0.54 9.92
N LEU A 271 -9.53 -0.38 8.96
CA LEU A 271 -10.42 -0.49 7.81
C LEU A 271 -11.56 -1.48 8.10
N ASP A 272 -11.24 -2.61 8.74
CA ASP A 272 -12.19 -3.65 9.09
C ASP A 272 -13.21 -3.17 10.13
N SER A 273 -12.81 -2.29 11.06
CA SER A 273 -13.73 -1.63 11.99
C SER A 273 -14.71 -0.67 11.32
N ARG A 274 -14.44 -0.21 10.08
CA ARG A 274 -15.34 0.67 9.32
C ARG A 274 -16.40 -0.09 8.53
N SER A 275 -16.23 -1.40 8.33
CA SER A 275 -17.22 -2.27 7.67
C SER A 275 -18.30 -2.82 8.61
N VAL A 276 -18.35 -2.34 9.87
CA VAL A 276 -19.29 -2.80 10.91
C VAL A 276 -20.32 -1.70 11.27
N ILE A 277 -20.48 -0.68 10.43
CA ILE A 277 -21.56 0.32 10.55
C ILE A 277 -22.43 0.24 9.30
#